data_AF-A0A4Q1QCN4-F1
#
_entry.id   AF-A0A4Q1QCN4-F1
#
_cell.length_a   1.000
_cell.length_b   1.000
_cell.length_c   1.000
_cell.angle_alpha   90.00
_cell.angle_beta   90.00
_cell.angle_gamma   90.00
#
_symmetry.space_group_name_H-M   'P 1'
#
loop_
_entity.id
_entity.type
_entity.pdbx_description
1 polymer ?
#
loop_
_entity_poly.entity_id
_entity_poly.type
_entity_poly.pdbx_seq_one_letter_code
_entity_poly.pdbx_strand_id
1 'polypeptide(L)'
;MKTLLLSTIFLISALLSFDAFPGNDKEGLTAVEVSFDINIKGDEFSDLKAIPVLGHPMTLYITHPNSMEDYKIEILVSELTHQGKQIPKLYLKAYKKEKDSWDNIDSIETMQGYNSSSSFSIGSDSDDVLSGKTTISTYDKEIKANSIEECSSTNMLSTQSCCSIPCQDGSPNKLKCCGGVGCCGCGICCQIP
;
A
#
# COMPACT_ATOMS: atom_id res chain seq x y z
N MET A 1 -29.86 47.74 23.61
CA MET A 1 -28.45 47.43 23.93
C MET A 1 -28.46 46.03 24.54
N LYS A 2 -28.17 44.96 23.80
CA LYS A 2 -26.84 44.38 23.46
C LYS A 2 -25.98 44.04 24.67
N THR A 3 -25.98 42.74 25.04
CA THR A 3 -24.88 41.89 25.60
C THR A 3 -25.54 40.57 26.04
N LEU A 4 -25.67 39.50 25.24
CA LEU A 4 -24.69 38.59 24.61
C LEU A 4 -23.74 37.88 25.61
N LEU A 5 -24.22 36.72 26.07
CA LEU A 5 -23.56 35.42 26.25
C LEU A 5 -22.10 35.39 26.75
N LEU A 6 -21.89 34.89 27.97
CA LEU A 6 -20.72 34.06 28.29
C LEU A 6 -21.20 32.64 28.59
N SER A 7 -21.33 31.86 27.51
CA SER A 7 -21.34 30.40 27.58
C SER A 7 -19.89 29.96 27.51
N THR A 8 -19.38 29.40 28.60
CA THR A 8 -18.08 28.74 28.67
C THR A 8 -18.06 27.54 27.73
N ILE A 9 -17.48 27.71 26.56
CA ILE A 9 -17.12 26.62 25.66
C ILE A 9 -15.96 25.88 26.32
N PHE A 10 -16.25 24.69 26.84
CA PHE A 10 -15.24 23.72 27.23
C PHE A 10 -14.48 23.32 25.96
N LEU A 11 -13.21 23.70 25.86
CA LEU A 11 -12.29 23.19 24.84
C LEU A 11 -12.15 21.67 25.05
N ILE A 12 -12.85 20.89 24.26
CA ILE A 12 -12.41 19.52 23.97
C ILE A 12 -11.48 19.65 22.78
N SER A 13 -10.21 19.93 23.08
CA SER A 13 -9.10 19.58 22.21
C SER A 13 -9.13 18.05 22.08
N ALA A 14 -9.87 17.54 21.10
CA ALA A 14 -9.69 16.18 20.61
C ALA A 14 -8.31 16.13 19.96
N LEU A 15 -7.28 16.06 20.80
CA LEU A 15 -6.04 15.40 20.46
C LEU A 15 -6.47 14.00 20.04
N LEU A 16 -6.53 13.78 18.74
CA LEU A 16 -6.34 12.44 18.17
C LEU A 16 -4.90 12.08 18.54
N SER A 17 -4.71 11.67 19.79
CA SER A 17 -3.60 10.85 20.18
C SER A 17 -3.71 9.63 19.30
N PHE A 18 -2.78 9.49 18.36
CA PHE A 18 -2.47 8.19 17.80
C PHE A 18 -2.12 7.32 19.00
N ASP A 19 -3.08 6.51 19.45
CA ASP A 19 -2.78 5.46 20.41
C ASP A 19 -1.67 4.64 19.76
N ALA A 20 -0.49 4.78 20.35
CA ALA A 20 0.65 3.97 20.05
C ALA A 20 0.18 2.53 20.10
N PHE A 21 0.23 1.85 18.95
CA PHE A 21 0.01 0.42 18.87
C PHE A 21 0.83 -0.23 19.98
N PRO A 22 0.23 -1.05 20.87
CA PRO A 22 0.99 -1.75 21.88
C PRO A 22 2.00 -2.63 21.15
N GLY A 23 3.27 -2.21 21.19
CA GLY A 23 4.39 -2.99 20.70
C GLY A 23 4.46 -4.26 21.53
N ASN A 24 4.10 -5.37 20.91
CA ASN A 24 4.43 -6.67 21.46
C ASN A 24 5.89 -6.92 21.12
N ASP A 25 6.75 -6.65 22.09
CA ASP A 25 8.18 -6.88 22.01
C ASP A 25 8.44 -8.38 21.74
N LYS A 26 8.97 -8.67 20.54
CA LYS A 26 9.39 -9.98 19.98
C LYS A 26 8.41 -10.76 19.08
N GLU A 27 7.50 -10.11 18.37
CA GLU A 27 6.91 -10.72 17.17
C GLU A 27 7.70 -10.29 15.93
N GLY A 28 8.20 -11.26 15.17
CA GLY A 28 8.82 -11.00 13.88
C GLY A 28 7.88 -10.20 12.99
N LEU A 29 8.42 -9.33 12.13
CA LEU A 29 7.61 -8.63 11.14
C LEU A 29 6.82 -9.66 10.33
N THR A 30 5.50 -9.51 10.29
CA THR A 30 4.64 -10.35 9.44
C THR A 30 4.44 -9.62 8.13
N ALA A 31 4.81 -10.27 7.03
CA ALA A 31 4.47 -9.80 5.69
C ALA A 31 3.35 -10.64 5.09
N VAL A 32 2.70 -10.08 4.09
CA VAL A 32 1.73 -10.76 3.24
C VAL A 32 2.08 -10.54 1.79
N GLU A 33 1.63 -11.40 0.89
CA GLU A 33 1.70 -11.15 -0.55
C GLU A 33 0.33 -10.66 -1.02
N VAL A 34 0.31 -9.49 -1.66
CA VAL A 34 -0.84 -8.94 -2.36
C VAL A 34 -0.59 -9.11 -3.85
N SER A 35 -1.34 -9.99 -4.48
CA SER A 35 -1.36 -10.13 -5.94
C SER A 35 -2.39 -9.17 -6.54
N PHE A 36 -2.05 -8.53 -7.65
CA PHE A 36 -2.88 -7.59 -8.37
C PHE A 36 -3.00 -7.99 -9.84
N ASP A 37 -4.22 -7.93 -10.34
CA ASP A 37 -4.51 -7.74 -11.75
C ASP A 37 -5.06 -6.33 -11.86
N ILE A 38 -4.36 -5.44 -12.58
CA ILE A 38 -4.76 -4.03 -12.70
C ILE A 38 -5.09 -3.74 -14.16
N ASN A 39 -6.25 -3.17 -14.42
CA ASN A 39 -6.59 -2.56 -15.69
C ASN A 39 -6.47 -1.04 -15.54
N ILE A 40 -5.70 -0.41 -16.43
CA ILE A 40 -5.56 1.04 -16.52
C ILE A 40 -6.00 1.46 -17.91
N LYS A 41 -7.11 2.20 -18.03
CA LYS A 41 -7.64 2.70 -19.31
C LYS A 41 -7.80 1.63 -20.41
N GLY A 42 -8.08 0.39 -20.03
CA GLY A 42 -8.25 -0.74 -20.95
C GLY A 42 -7.02 -1.63 -21.11
N ASP A 43 -5.83 -1.18 -20.69
CA ASP A 43 -4.61 -1.99 -20.71
C ASP A 43 -4.47 -2.80 -19.42
N GLU A 44 -4.29 -4.12 -19.56
CA GLU A 44 -4.19 -5.06 -18.45
C GLU A 44 -2.74 -5.29 -18.02
N PHE A 45 -2.52 -5.25 -16.73
CA PHE A 45 -1.27 -5.53 -16.03
C PHE A 45 -1.53 -6.69 -15.07
N SER A 46 -1.22 -7.89 -15.52
CA SER A 46 -1.32 -9.10 -14.69
C SER A 46 -0.02 -9.36 -13.92
N ASP A 47 -0.08 -10.29 -12.97
CA ASP A 47 1.08 -10.86 -12.27
C ASP A 47 1.88 -9.84 -11.44
N LEU A 48 1.25 -8.71 -11.09
CA LEU A 48 1.82 -7.74 -10.18
C LEU A 48 1.69 -8.29 -8.75
N LYS A 49 2.79 -8.22 -7.99
CA LYS A 49 2.81 -8.62 -6.58
C LYS A 49 3.46 -7.54 -5.74
N ALA A 50 2.87 -7.24 -4.61
CA ALA A 50 3.47 -6.44 -3.56
C ALA A 50 3.59 -7.28 -2.29
N ILE A 51 4.69 -7.12 -1.56
CA ILE A 51 4.94 -7.85 -0.32
C ILE A 51 5.02 -6.84 0.83
N PRO A 52 3.88 -6.26 1.27
CA PRO A 52 3.85 -5.31 2.37
C PRO A 52 4.05 -6.02 3.71
N VAL A 53 4.61 -5.28 4.67
CA VAL A 53 4.62 -5.67 6.08
C VAL A 53 3.30 -5.20 6.71
N LEU A 54 2.66 -6.05 7.50
CA LEU A 54 1.40 -5.72 8.17
C LEU A 54 1.57 -4.44 9.01
N GLY A 55 0.57 -3.55 8.92
CA GLY A 55 0.54 -2.26 9.62
C GLY A 55 1.45 -1.18 9.03
N HIS A 56 2.23 -1.48 7.97
CA HIS A 56 3.17 -0.53 7.39
C HIS A 56 2.83 -0.21 5.93
N PRO A 57 2.84 1.08 5.53
CA PRO A 57 2.52 1.46 4.17
C PRO A 57 3.67 1.09 3.21
N MET A 58 3.32 0.40 2.15
CA MET A 58 4.18 0.16 0.99
C MET A 58 3.70 1.03 -0.18
N THR A 59 4.60 1.40 -1.07
CA THR A 59 4.26 2.11 -2.31
C THR A 59 4.73 1.31 -3.50
N LEU A 60 3.87 1.17 -4.52
CA LEU A 60 4.19 0.63 -5.83
C LEU A 60 4.11 1.75 -6.87
N TYR A 61 5.11 1.82 -7.75
CA TYR A 61 5.12 2.72 -8.89
C TYR A 61 5.02 1.91 -10.17
N ILE A 62 4.14 2.34 -11.07
CA ILE A 62 3.86 1.68 -12.34
C ILE A 62 3.89 2.74 -13.42
N THR A 63 4.66 2.50 -14.48
CA THR A 63 4.58 3.31 -15.71
C THR A 63 3.69 2.56 -16.70
N HIS A 64 2.71 3.26 -17.26
CA HIS A 64 1.79 2.70 -18.24
C HIS A 64 2.49 2.54 -19.61
N PRO A 65 2.40 1.36 -20.27
CA PRO A 65 3.23 1.05 -21.43
C PRO A 65 2.89 1.91 -22.66
N ASN A 66 1.60 2.22 -22.85
CA ASN A 66 1.14 2.93 -24.04
C ASN A 66 1.12 4.46 -23.86
N SER A 67 0.51 4.97 -22.79
CA SER A 67 0.45 6.41 -22.50
C SER A 67 1.73 6.99 -21.89
N MET A 68 2.63 6.16 -21.37
CA MET A 68 3.81 6.57 -20.60
C MET A 68 3.47 7.40 -19.35
N GLU A 69 2.21 7.34 -18.89
CA GLU A 69 1.79 7.98 -17.65
C GLU A 69 2.29 7.17 -16.45
N ASP A 70 2.80 7.87 -15.42
CA ASP A 70 3.25 7.25 -14.19
C ASP A 70 2.12 7.24 -13.15
N TYR A 71 1.95 6.09 -12.50
CA TYR A 71 1.01 5.85 -11.43
C TYR A 71 1.75 5.45 -10.15
N LYS A 72 1.20 5.86 -9.01
CA LYS A 72 1.67 5.49 -7.67
C LYS A 72 0.49 4.89 -6.91
N ILE A 73 0.69 3.70 -6.34
CA ILE A 73 -0.30 3.00 -5.52
C ILE A 73 0.29 2.84 -4.13
N GLU A 74 -0.32 3.49 -3.15
CA GLU A 74 -0.04 3.26 -1.73
C GLU A 74 -0.88 2.07 -1.25
N ILE A 75 -0.22 1.14 -0.58
CA ILE A 75 -0.77 -0.15 -0.14
C ILE A 75 -0.54 -0.25 1.36
N LEU A 76 -1.61 -0.48 2.12
CA LEU A 76 -1.52 -0.80 3.54
C LEU A 76 -2.37 -2.03 3.80
N VAL A 77 -1.75 -3.07 4.38
CA VAL A 77 -2.48 -4.23 4.87
C VAL A 77 -2.48 -4.22 6.39
N SER A 78 -3.66 -4.34 6.97
CA SER A 78 -3.85 -4.58 8.40
C SER A 78 -4.66 -5.86 8.60
N GLU A 79 -4.74 -6.33 9.83
CA GLU A 79 -5.60 -7.45 10.19
C GLU A 79 -6.65 -7.02 11.21
N LEU A 80 -7.83 -7.59 11.07
CA LEU A 80 -8.91 -7.46 12.04
C LEU A 80 -9.28 -8.85 12.55
N THR A 81 -9.37 -8.97 13.88
CA THR A 81 -9.89 -10.19 14.49
C THR A 81 -11.42 -10.17 14.47
N HIS A 82 -12.03 -11.11 13.75
CA HIS A 82 -13.48 -11.30 13.73
C HIS A 82 -13.82 -12.76 14.02
N GLN A 83 -14.62 -13.01 15.07
CA GLN A 83 -15.02 -14.36 15.49
C GLN A 83 -13.82 -15.33 15.68
N GLY A 84 -12.71 -14.82 16.22
CA GLY A 84 -11.50 -15.60 16.48
C GLY A 84 -10.66 -15.92 15.24
N LYS A 85 -10.97 -15.33 14.08
CA LYS A 85 -10.15 -15.41 12.85
C LYS A 85 -9.54 -14.06 12.51
N GLN A 86 -8.30 -14.06 12.03
CA GLN A 86 -7.71 -12.87 11.41
C GLN A 86 -8.24 -12.71 9.99
N ILE A 87 -8.72 -11.51 9.68
CA ILE A 87 -9.21 -11.13 8.36
C ILE A 87 -8.33 -9.99 7.87
N PRO A 88 -7.60 -10.16 6.75
CA PRO A 88 -6.82 -9.08 6.20
C PRO A 88 -7.72 -8.00 5.61
N LYS A 89 -7.32 -6.77 5.87
CA LYS A 89 -7.94 -5.54 5.38
C LYS A 89 -6.91 -4.82 4.54
N LEU A 90 -7.26 -4.54 3.29
CA LEU A 90 -6.41 -3.87 2.33
C LEU A 90 -6.93 -2.47 2.06
N TYR A 91 -6.08 -1.49 2.26
CA TYR A 91 -6.27 -0.12 1.83
C TYR A 91 -5.39 0.14 0.62
N LEU A 92 -5.99 0.65 -0.46
CA LEU A 92 -5.30 1.08 -1.67
C LEU A 92 -5.60 2.55 -1.93
N LYS A 93 -4.58 3.33 -2.23
CA LYS A 93 -4.74 4.71 -2.66
C LYS A 93 -3.91 4.99 -3.90
N ALA A 94 -4.56 5.44 -4.96
CA ALA A 94 -3.92 5.69 -6.24
C ALA A 94 -3.66 7.17 -6.48
N TYR A 95 -2.58 7.43 -7.20
CA TYR A 95 -2.17 8.74 -7.65
C TYR A 95 -1.69 8.64 -9.08
N LYS A 96 -1.89 9.72 -9.83
CA LYS A 96 -1.32 9.92 -11.16
C LYS A 96 -0.25 11.00 -11.08
N LYS A 97 0.83 10.84 -11.81
CA LYS A 97 1.85 11.88 -11.91
C LYS A 97 1.39 12.96 -12.88
N GLU A 98 1.39 14.20 -12.41
CA GLU A 98 1.10 15.40 -13.20
C GLU A 98 2.31 16.33 -13.14
N LYS A 99 3.09 16.36 -14.23
CA LYS A 99 4.39 17.05 -14.31
C LYS A 99 5.35 16.60 -13.18
N ASP A 100 5.42 17.39 -12.12
CA ASP A 100 6.34 17.22 -10.98
C ASP A 100 5.61 16.87 -9.67
N SER A 101 4.28 16.72 -9.68
CA SER A 101 3.46 16.34 -8.53
C SER A 101 2.74 15.01 -8.71
N TRP A 102 2.31 14.42 -7.59
CA TRP A 102 1.42 13.27 -7.56
C TRP A 102 0.01 13.75 -7.20
N ASP A 103 -0.90 13.66 -8.14
CA ASP A 103 -2.29 14.04 -7.94
C ASP A 103 -3.07 12.81 -7.50
N ASN A 104 -3.80 12.94 -6.38
CA ASN A 104 -4.60 11.83 -5.86
C ASN A 104 -5.77 11.56 -6.82
N ILE A 105 -5.93 10.29 -7.20
CA ILE A 105 -7.08 9.83 -7.98
C ILE A 105 -8.22 9.56 -7.00
N ASP A 106 -8.07 8.49 -6.21
CA ASP A 106 -9.03 8.06 -5.19
C ASP A 106 -8.38 7.00 -4.27
N SER A 107 -9.12 6.47 -3.30
CA SER A 107 -8.73 5.35 -2.44
C SER A 107 -9.89 4.42 -2.15
N ILE A 108 -9.58 3.14 -1.99
CA ILE A 108 -10.54 2.12 -1.58
C ILE A 108 -10.04 1.31 -0.42
N GLU A 109 -10.98 0.70 0.26
CA GLU A 109 -10.75 -0.20 1.38
C GLU A 109 -11.56 -1.48 1.16
N THR A 110 -10.89 -2.63 1.25
CA THR A 110 -11.53 -3.93 1.07
C THR A 110 -11.14 -4.89 2.17
N MET A 111 -12.10 -5.71 2.60
CA MET A 111 -11.89 -6.78 3.57
C MET A 111 -12.14 -8.10 2.85
N GLN A 112 -11.15 -8.99 2.90
CA GLN A 112 -11.26 -10.29 2.24
C GLN A 112 -10.62 -11.38 3.11
N GLY A 113 -11.06 -12.62 2.95
CA GLY A 113 -10.34 -13.76 3.53
C GLY A 113 -8.99 -13.96 2.85
N TYR A 114 -8.04 -14.54 3.57
CA TYR A 114 -6.80 -15.02 2.96
C TYR A 114 -7.09 -15.99 1.81
N ASN A 115 -6.34 -15.84 0.72
CA ASN A 115 -6.47 -16.58 -0.55
C ASN A 115 -7.82 -16.42 -1.27
N SER A 116 -8.64 -15.45 -0.85
CA SER A 116 -9.81 -15.03 -1.60
C SER A 116 -9.47 -13.81 -2.45
N SER A 117 -10.16 -13.67 -3.59
CA SER A 117 -10.05 -12.49 -4.43
C SER A 117 -11.17 -11.48 -4.14
N SER A 118 -10.84 -10.20 -4.21
CA SER A 118 -11.80 -9.10 -4.17
C SER A 118 -11.55 -8.16 -5.33
N SER A 119 -12.62 -7.76 -6.01
CA SER A 119 -12.56 -6.78 -7.08
C SER A 119 -12.45 -5.37 -6.51
N PHE A 120 -11.76 -4.48 -7.21
CA PHE A 120 -11.68 -3.07 -6.86
C PHE A 120 -11.82 -2.19 -8.10
N SER A 121 -12.24 -0.95 -7.87
CA SER A 121 -12.20 0.16 -8.83
C SER A 121 -11.80 1.42 -8.08
N ILE A 122 -10.85 2.17 -8.63
CA ILE A 122 -10.33 3.42 -8.09
C ILE A 122 -10.43 4.46 -9.21
N GLY A 123 -11.25 5.48 -8.99
CA GLY A 123 -11.62 6.48 -9.98
C GLY A 123 -13.07 6.93 -9.78
N SER A 124 -13.56 7.78 -10.68
CA SER A 124 -14.97 8.18 -10.65
C SER A 124 -15.85 7.15 -11.35
N ASP A 125 -17.11 7.00 -10.92
CA ASP A 125 -18.08 5.99 -11.39
C ASP A 125 -18.21 5.82 -12.92
N SER A 126 -17.88 6.83 -13.73
CA SER A 126 -17.93 6.77 -15.20
C SER A 126 -16.59 6.51 -15.88
N ASP A 127 -15.47 6.70 -15.17
CA ASP A 127 -14.11 6.78 -15.71
C ASP A 127 -13.10 6.17 -14.72
N ASP A 128 -13.39 4.96 -14.24
CA ASP A 128 -12.48 4.22 -13.36
C ASP A 128 -11.07 4.19 -13.97
N VAL A 129 -10.10 4.73 -13.22
CA VAL A 129 -8.74 4.92 -13.74
C VAL A 129 -7.93 3.65 -13.52
N LEU A 130 -8.12 2.99 -12.37
CA LEU A 130 -7.54 1.70 -12.03
C LEU A 130 -8.64 0.77 -11.57
N SER A 131 -8.76 -0.41 -12.16
CA SER A 131 -9.69 -1.45 -11.69
C SER A 131 -9.02 -2.81 -11.71
N GLY A 132 -9.63 -3.81 -11.09
CA GLY A 132 -9.21 -5.20 -11.23
C GLY A 132 -9.44 -6.03 -10.00
N LYS A 133 -8.50 -6.93 -9.69
CA LYS A 133 -8.62 -7.91 -8.60
C LYS A 133 -7.42 -7.89 -7.70
N THR A 134 -7.65 -8.13 -6.41
CA THR A 134 -6.60 -8.37 -5.43
C THR A 134 -6.81 -9.69 -4.72
N THR A 135 -5.72 -10.36 -4.39
CA THR A 135 -5.71 -11.52 -3.49
C THR A 135 -4.60 -11.35 -2.47
N ILE A 136 -4.93 -11.58 -1.19
CA ILE A 136 -3.96 -11.52 -0.09
C ILE A 136 -3.66 -12.94 0.38
N SER A 137 -2.39 -13.33 0.34
CA SER A 137 -1.90 -14.63 0.82
C SER A 137 -0.84 -14.45 1.90
N THR A 138 -0.58 -15.50 2.66
CA THR A 138 0.49 -15.49 3.67
C THR A 138 1.86 -15.45 2.99
N TYR A 139 2.82 -14.77 3.61
CA TYR A 139 4.20 -14.73 3.14
C TYR A 139 5.09 -15.58 4.05
N ASP A 140 5.40 -16.80 3.60
CA ASP A 140 6.07 -17.80 4.45
C ASP A 140 7.61 -17.74 4.38
N LYS A 141 8.19 -16.75 3.67
CA LYS A 141 9.64 -16.60 3.60
C LYS A 141 10.15 -15.83 4.81
N GLU A 142 11.24 -16.31 5.39
CA GLU A 142 11.91 -15.64 6.50
C GLU A 142 12.33 -14.23 6.10
N ILE A 143 11.76 -13.23 6.77
CA ILE A 143 12.18 -11.84 6.66
C ILE A 143 13.47 -11.74 7.49
N LYS A 144 14.63 -11.79 6.83
CA LYS A 144 15.91 -11.74 7.52
C LYS A 144 16.07 -10.40 8.23
N ALA A 145 16.01 -10.43 9.57
CA ALA A 145 16.26 -9.26 10.41
C ALA A 145 17.68 -8.67 10.22
N ASN A 146 18.66 -9.45 9.74
CA ASN A 146 20.04 -8.99 9.58
C ASN A 146 20.28 -8.02 8.41
N SER A 147 19.34 -7.83 7.48
CA SER A 147 19.38 -6.67 6.56
C SER A 147 18.67 -5.44 7.13
N ILE A 148 18.04 -5.61 8.31
CA ILE A 148 17.20 -4.64 9.02
C ILE A 148 17.91 -4.12 10.30
N GLU A 149 18.94 -4.81 10.79
CA GLU A 149 19.61 -4.55 12.09
C GLU A 149 20.72 -3.47 12.09
N GLU A 150 21.19 -2.97 10.95
CA GLU A 150 22.21 -1.88 10.93
C GLU A 150 21.66 -0.46 11.05
N CYS A 151 20.34 -0.28 11.13
CA CYS A 151 19.72 1.03 11.39
C CYS A 151 18.98 1.03 12.73
N SER A 152 19.75 0.92 13.81
CA SER A 152 19.34 1.22 15.19
C SER A 152 19.03 2.72 15.34
N SER A 153 17.86 3.11 14.83
CA SER A 153 17.01 4.24 15.24
C SER A 153 15.87 4.34 14.23
N THR A 154 14.68 3.84 14.57
CA THR A 154 13.37 4.31 14.06
C THR A 154 13.08 4.43 12.54
N ASN A 155 13.99 4.05 11.62
CA ASN A 155 13.90 4.44 10.20
C ASN A 155 13.89 3.29 9.17
N MET A 156 13.70 2.05 9.61
CA MET A 156 13.85 0.84 8.78
C MET A 156 12.66 0.50 7.87
N LEU A 157 11.48 1.04 8.16
CA LEU A 157 10.30 1.02 7.27
C LEU A 157 10.03 2.41 6.68
N SER A 158 11.08 3.24 6.59
CA SER A 158 10.93 4.55 5.97
C SER A 158 10.47 4.36 4.52
N THR A 159 9.57 5.21 4.08
CA THR A 159 9.12 5.31 2.68
C THR A 159 10.27 5.51 1.66
N GLN A 160 11.51 5.60 2.12
CA GLN A 160 12.72 5.83 1.34
C GLN A 160 13.46 4.55 0.92
N SER A 161 13.31 3.43 1.65
CA SER A 161 13.91 2.15 1.23
C SER A 161 13.13 1.58 0.06
N CYS A 162 13.77 1.55 -1.11
CA CYS A 162 13.14 1.17 -2.36
C CYS A 162 13.98 0.15 -3.12
N CYS A 163 13.31 -0.65 -3.92
CA CYS A 163 13.92 -1.47 -4.95
C CYS A 163 13.28 -1.13 -6.31
N SER A 164 14.08 -1.13 -7.37
CA SER A 164 13.61 -0.88 -8.72
C SER A 164 14.33 -1.75 -9.73
N ILE A 165 13.55 -2.33 -10.64
CA ILE A 165 14.05 -3.21 -11.70
C ILE A 165 13.35 -2.90 -13.03
N PRO A 166 14.08 -2.96 -14.16
CA PRO A 166 13.45 -2.94 -15.46
C PRO A 166 12.71 -4.25 -15.72
N CYS A 167 11.58 -4.17 -16.42
CA CYS A 167 10.84 -5.35 -16.86
C CYS A 167 11.67 -6.22 -17.83
N GLN A 168 11.55 -7.55 -17.74
CA GLN A 168 12.33 -8.50 -18.58
C GLN A 168 11.94 -8.47 -20.06
N ASP A 169 10.73 -8.02 -20.36
CA ASP A 169 10.19 -7.88 -21.70
C ASP A 169 10.88 -6.76 -22.52
N GLY A 170 11.82 -6.02 -21.91
CA GLY A 170 12.53 -4.92 -22.55
C GLY A 170 11.69 -3.65 -22.72
N SER A 171 10.48 -3.61 -22.13
CA SER A 171 9.64 -2.44 -22.10
C SER A 171 10.27 -1.30 -21.28
N PRO A 172 9.89 -0.04 -21.52
CA PRO A 172 10.33 1.07 -20.67
C PRO A 172 9.72 1.00 -19.26
N ASN A 173 8.83 0.04 -19.00
CA ASN A 173 8.19 -0.14 -17.71
C ASN A 173 9.24 -0.47 -16.65
N LYS A 174 9.18 0.29 -15.56
CA LYS A 174 10.00 0.05 -14.38
C LYS A 174 9.07 -0.31 -13.25
N LEU A 175 9.30 -1.47 -12.67
CA LEU A 175 8.71 -1.77 -11.38
C LEU A 175 9.57 -1.10 -10.32
N LYS A 176 8.97 -0.26 -9.50
CA LYS A 176 9.61 0.28 -8.30
C LYS A 176 8.67 0.11 -7.13
N CYS A 177 9.19 -0.36 -6.01
CA CYS A 177 8.45 -0.40 -4.76
C CYS A 177 9.28 0.09 -3.58
N CYS A 178 8.62 0.63 -2.57
CA CYS A 178 9.24 1.17 -1.36
C CYS A 178 8.43 0.80 -0.11
N GLY A 179 9.07 0.67 1.05
CA GLY A 179 8.38 0.50 2.35
C GLY A 179 7.77 -0.88 2.62
N GLY A 180 8.28 -1.94 1.98
CA GLY A 180 7.86 -3.33 2.20
C GLY A 180 9.03 -4.31 2.08
N VAL A 181 8.77 -5.59 1.84
CA VAL A 181 9.81 -6.60 1.59
C VAL A 181 10.24 -6.63 0.13
N GLY A 182 9.32 -6.32 -0.79
CA GLY A 182 9.60 -6.36 -2.22
C GLY A 182 8.35 -6.36 -3.08
N CYS A 183 8.56 -6.45 -4.39
CA CYS A 183 7.49 -6.53 -5.39
C CYS A 183 7.92 -7.37 -6.60
N CYS A 184 6.95 -7.89 -7.33
CA CYS A 184 7.13 -8.60 -8.59
C CYS A 184 6.22 -8.04 -9.68
N GLY A 185 6.66 -8.19 -10.93
CA GLY A 185 5.93 -7.77 -12.11
C GLY A 185 6.77 -8.02 -13.36
N CYS A 186 6.13 -8.16 -14.53
CA CYS A 186 6.83 -8.40 -15.80
C CYS A 186 7.85 -9.56 -15.77
N GLY A 187 7.53 -10.65 -15.06
CA GLY A 187 8.41 -11.84 -14.96
C GLY A 187 9.63 -11.70 -14.03
N ILE A 188 9.77 -10.57 -13.32
CA ILE A 188 10.91 -10.32 -12.43
C ILE A 188 10.45 -9.84 -11.05
N CYS A 189 11.19 -10.25 -10.02
CA CYS A 189 10.97 -9.86 -8.63
C CYS A 189 12.16 -9.08 -8.09
N CYS A 190 11.87 -8.23 -7.13
CA CYS A 190 12.79 -7.28 -6.57
C CYS A 190 12.57 -7.23 -5.05
N GLN A 191 13.64 -7.34 -4.27
CA GLN A 191 13.58 -7.28 -2.81
C GLN A 191 14.15 -5.94 -2.35
N ILE A 192 13.48 -5.33 -1.39
CA ILE A 192 13.96 -4.11 -0.73
C ILE A 192 15.07 -4.54 0.23
N PRO A 193 16.27 -3.92 0.16
CA PRO A 193 17.39 -4.27 1.01
C PRO A 193 17.09 -4.04 2.49
#